data_AF-A0A1J3IX59-F1
#
_entry.id   AF-A0A1J3IX59-F1
#
_cell.length_a   1.000
_cell.length_b   1.000
_cell.length_c   1.000
_cell.angle_alpha   90.00
_cell.angle_beta   90.00
_cell.angle_gamma   90.00
#
_symmetry.space_group_name_H-M   'P 1'
#
loop_
_entity.id
_entity.type
_entity.pdbx_description
1 polymer ?
#
loop_
_entity_poly.entity_id
_entity_poly.type
_entity_poly.pdbx_seq_one_letter_code
_entity_poly.pdbx_strand_id
1 'polypeptide(L)'
;KDVTTYTSMIIGYALNGKAEESLELFKKMKTTDDQIQSQDSSSVTPNDVTFIGVLMACSHGGLVEEGKRHFRSMIEDYTLKARDAHYGCMVDLFC
;
A
#
# COMPACT_ATOMS: atom_id res chain seq x y z
N LYS A 1 10.80 -11.79 -3.36
CA LYS A 1 10.41 -10.89 -2.24
C LYS A 1 9.04 -11.33 -1.77
N ASP A 2 8.77 -11.37 -0.47
CA ASP A 2 7.45 -11.76 0.05
C ASP A 2 6.65 -10.54 0.55
N VAL A 3 5.40 -10.77 0.97
CA VAL A 3 4.48 -9.73 1.44
C VAL A 3 5.07 -8.96 2.63
N THR A 4 5.74 -9.66 3.55
CA THR A 4 6.35 -9.08 4.75
C THR A 4 7.48 -8.12 4.40
N THR A 5 8.36 -8.53 3.48
CA THR A 5 9.49 -7.72 3.02
C THR A 5 9.00 -6.45 2.34
N TYR A 6 8.04 -6.57 1.41
CA TYR A 6 7.46 -5.41 0.73
C TYR A 6 6.76 -4.47 1.71
N THR A 7 5.90 -5.00 2.57
CA THR A 7 5.15 -4.22 3.57
C THR A 7 6.09 -3.46 4.50
N SER A 8 7.15 -4.11 4.98
CA SER A 8 8.12 -3.46 5.88
C SER A 8 8.82 -2.28 5.21
N MET A 9 9.22 -2.43 3.93
CA MET A 9 9.83 -1.35 3.17
C MET A 9 8.83 -0.21 2.87
N ILE A 10 7.59 -0.53 2.49
CA ILE A 10 6.51 0.46 2.25
C ILE A 10 6.29 1.33 3.49
N ILE A 11 6.13 0.69 4.66
CA ILE A 11 5.97 1.40 5.95
C ILE A 11 7.21 2.22 6.27
N GLY A 12 8.40 1.64 6.08
CA GLY A 12 9.67 2.35 6.32
C GLY A 12 9.78 3.64 5.50
N TYR A 13 9.42 3.61 4.22
CA TYR A 13 9.37 4.81 3.38
C TYR A 13 8.31 5.81 3.86
N ALA A 14 7.09 5.34 4.17
CA ALA A 14 6.00 6.19 4.66
C ALA A 14 6.37 6.96 5.94
N LEU A 15 6.98 6.27 6.91
CA LEU A 15 7.42 6.85 8.19
C LEU A 15 8.54 7.89 8.04
N ASN A 16 9.32 7.82 6.96
CA ASN A 16 10.40 8.76 6.69
C ASN A 16 9.99 9.89 5.73
N GLY A 17 8.69 10.08 5.49
CA GLY A 17 8.17 11.12 4.60
C GLY A 17 8.42 10.85 3.11
N LYS A 18 8.86 9.63 2.75
CA LYS A 18 9.18 9.20 1.39
C LYS A 18 7.95 8.58 0.73
N ALA A 19 6.90 9.39 0.58
CA ALA A 19 5.60 8.92 0.11
C ALA A 19 5.67 8.36 -1.32
N GLU A 20 6.43 9.00 -2.20
CA GLU A 20 6.57 8.58 -3.60
C GLU A 20 7.25 7.20 -3.70
N GLU A 21 8.36 6.99 -3.01
CA GLU A 21 9.07 5.70 -2.99
C GLU A 21 8.22 4.58 -2.38
N SER A 22 7.42 4.90 -1.36
CA SER A 22 6.44 3.97 -0.78
C SER A 22 5.40 3.52 -1.81
N LEU A 23 4.81 4.46 -2.55
CA LEU A 23 3.80 4.17 -3.57
C LEU A 23 4.38 3.49 -4.80
N GLU A 24 5.60 3.83 -5.22
CA GLU A 24 6.31 3.09 -6.26
C GLU A 24 6.54 1.64 -5.89
N LEU A 25 6.93 1.40 -4.63
CA LEU A 25 7.17 0.04 -4.16
C LEU A 25 5.87 -0.76 -4.10
N PHE A 26 4.76 -0.14 -3.68
CA PHE A 26 3.44 -0.74 -3.77
C PHE A 26 3.03 -1.06 -5.23
N LYS A 27 3.30 -0.16 -6.19
CA LYS A 27 3.07 -0.44 -7.61
C LYS A 27 3.89 -1.66 -8.07
N LYS A 28 5.17 -1.72 -7.70
CA LYS A 28 6.06 -2.86 -8.02
C LYS A 28 5.54 -4.18 -7.46
N MET A 29 5.01 -4.15 -6.24
CA MET A 29 4.36 -5.31 -5.59
C MET A 29 3.13 -5.81 -6.37
N LYS A 30 2.36 -4.91 -7.00
CA LYS A 30 1.21 -5.29 -7.85
C LYS A 30 1.63 -5.79 -9.24
N THR A 31 2.64 -5.18 -9.85
CA THR A 31 3.05 -5.50 -11.25
C THR A 31 3.69 -6.88 -11.41
N THR A 32 4.07 -7.54 -10.31
CA THR A 32 4.55 -8.93 -10.36
C THR A 32 3.44 -9.92 -10.72
N ASP A 33 2.17 -9.50 -10.75
CA ASP A 33 1.03 -10.36 -11.08
C ASP A 33 0.77 -10.45 -12.61
N ASP A 34 1.26 -9.49 -13.41
CA ASP A 34 0.92 -9.36 -14.85
C ASP A 34 2.01 -9.84 -15.83
N GLN A 35 3.18 -10.26 -15.36
CA GLN A 35 4.30 -10.68 -16.21
C GLN A 35 4.59 -12.18 -16.04
N ILE A 36 3.79 -13.01 -16.70
CA ILE A 36 4.14 -14.42 -16.99
C ILE A 36 5.40 -14.40 -17.87
N GLN A 37 6.57 -14.71 -17.30
CA GLN A 37 7.72 -15.44 -17.92
C GLN A 37 9.08 -15.22 -17.19
N SER A 38 9.13 -15.25 -15.85
CA SER A 38 10.42 -15.56 -15.20
C SER A 38 10.23 -16.40 -13.94
N GLN A 39 11.02 -17.46 -13.86
CA GLN A 39 10.89 -18.66 -13.02
C GLN A 39 11.09 -18.42 -11.50
N ASP A 40 10.94 -17.19 -11.01
CA ASP A 40 11.12 -16.82 -9.59
C ASP A 40 10.16 -15.70 -9.11
N SER A 41 9.08 -15.43 -9.85
CA SER A 41 8.12 -14.36 -9.54
C SER A 41 6.84 -14.94 -8.92
N SER A 42 6.87 -15.15 -7.60
CA SER A 42 5.63 -15.32 -6.84
C SER A 42 4.82 -14.03 -6.92
N SER A 43 3.55 -14.13 -7.30
CA SER A 43 2.59 -13.04 -7.14
C SER A 43 2.51 -12.68 -5.65
N VAL A 44 2.76 -11.41 -5.31
CA VAL A 44 2.77 -10.96 -3.92
C VAL A 44 1.57 -10.08 -3.68
N THR A 45 0.48 -10.69 -3.22
CA THR A 45 -0.76 -9.98 -2.94
C THR A 45 -0.61 -9.09 -1.69
N PRO A 46 -0.95 -7.79 -1.80
CA PRO A 46 -1.09 -6.89 -0.65
C PRO A 46 -2.07 -7.42 0.41
N ASN A 47 -1.74 -7.22 1.68
CA ASN A 47 -2.63 -7.53 2.81
C ASN A 47 -3.07 -6.24 3.54
N ASP A 48 -3.82 -6.40 4.63
CA ASP A 48 -4.31 -5.28 5.44
C ASP A 48 -3.16 -4.38 5.93
N VAL A 49 -2.07 -4.96 6.41
CA VAL A 49 -0.90 -4.21 6.88
C VAL A 49 -0.20 -3.45 5.74
N THR A 50 -0.15 -4.03 4.53
CA THR A 50 0.36 -3.32 3.34
C THR A 50 -0.43 -2.04 3.09
N PHE A 51 -1.76 -2.11 3.16
CA PHE A 51 -2.62 -0.95 2.94
C PHE A 51 -2.50 0.11 4.03
N ILE A 52 -2.23 -0.25 5.29
CA ILE A 52 -1.88 0.74 6.33
C ILE A 52 -0.66 1.56 5.90
N GLY A 53 0.41 0.90 5.43
CA GLY A 53 1.62 1.59 4.97
C GLY A 53 1.37 2.51 3.79
N VAL A 54 0.54 2.09 2.82
CA VAL A 54 0.14 2.90 1.66
C VAL A 54 -0.68 4.11 2.09
N LEU A 55 -1.68 3.94 2.96
CA LEU A 55 -2.53 5.02 3.42
C LEU A 55 -1.77 6.03 4.29
N MET A 56 -0.83 5.56 5.10
CA MET A 56 0.09 6.42 5.86
C MET A 56 0.97 7.25 4.94
N ALA A 57 1.52 6.66 3.86
CA ALA A 57 2.26 7.40 2.86
C ALA A 57 1.40 8.48 2.20
N CYS A 58 0.15 8.17 1.87
CA CYS A 58 -0.78 9.16 1.31
C CYS A 58 -1.07 10.30 2.30
N SER A 59 -1.29 10.00 3.58
CA SER A 59 -1.53 11.02 4.61
C SER A 59 -0.32 11.95 4.76
N HIS A 60 0.87 11.39 4.99
CA HIS A 60 2.08 12.18 5.15
C HIS A 60 2.46 12.99 3.90
N GLY A 61 2.13 12.46 2.72
CA GLY A 61 2.36 13.13 1.43
C GLY A 61 1.27 14.12 1.01
N GLY A 62 0.18 14.27 1.77
CA GLY A 62 -0.97 15.11 1.39
C GLY A 62 -1.71 14.61 0.14
N LEU A 63 -1.61 13.32 -0.19
CA LEU A 63 -2.13 12.72 -1.42
C LEU A 63 -3.58 12.24 -1.25
N VAL A 64 -4.49 13.18 -1.03
CA VAL A 64 -5.90 12.91 -0.64
C VAL A 64 -6.63 11.98 -1.61
N GLU A 65 -6.57 12.26 -2.92
CA GLU A 65 -7.29 11.46 -3.91
C GLU A 65 -6.68 10.05 -4.08
N GLU A 66 -5.36 9.94 -3.96
CA GLU A 66 -4.68 8.64 -3.99
C GLU A 66 -5.01 7.80 -2.77
N GLY A 67 -5.05 8.41 -1.57
CA GLY A 67 -5.43 7.73 -0.35
C GLY A 67 -6.86 7.18 -0.42
N LYS A 68 -7.82 7.99 -0.90
CA LYS A 68 -9.20 7.53 -1.15
C LYS A 68 -9.26 6.38 -2.13
N ARG A 69 -8.51 6.46 -3.24
CA ARG A 69 -8.46 5.41 -4.27
C ARG A 69 -7.90 4.11 -3.69
N HIS A 70 -6.81 4.19 -2.93
CA HIS A 70 -6.21 3.01 -2.31
C HIS A 70 -7.11 2.38 -1.24
N PHE A 71 -7.74 3.19 -0.39
CA PHE A 71 -8.71 2.71 0.59
C PHE A 71 -9.88 1.98 -0.08
N ARG A 72 -10.40 2.51 -1.19
CA ARG A 72 -11.46 1.85 -1.97
C ARG A 72 -10.98 0.53 -2.57
N SER A 73 -9.82 0.53 -3.25
CA SER A 73 -9.26 -0.67 -3.87
C SER A 73 -9.04 -1.80 -2.87
N MET A 74 -8.65 -1.48 -1.62
CA MET A 74 -8.49 -2.46 -0.55
C MET A 74 -9.77 -3.28 -0.34
N ILE A 75 -10.93 -2.64 -0.41
CA ILE A 75 -12.24 -3.25 -0.17
C ILE A 75 -12.76 -3.92 -1.45
N GLU A 76 -12.69 -3.22 -2.58
CA GLU A 76 -13.30 -3.65 -3.84
C GLU A 76 -12.45 -4.68 -4.59
N ASP A 77 -11.14 -4.44 -4.70
CA ASP A 77 -10.24 -5.26 -5.52
C ASP A 77 -9.59 -6.39 -4.69
N TYR A 78 -9.28 -6.12 -3.42
CA TYR A 78 -8.59 -7.06 -2.53
C TYR A 78 -9.50 -7.72 -1.50
N THR A 79 -10.78 -7.34 -1.43
CA THR A 79 -11.78 -7.90 -0.50
C THR A 79 -11.37 -7.83 0.98
N LEU A 80 -10.52 -6.88 1.35
CA LEU A 80 -10.03 -6.68 2.71
C LEU A 80 -11.00 -5.81 3.50
N LYS A 81 -11.25 -6.20 4.75
CA LYS A 81 -12.07 -5.43 5.68
C LYS A 81 -11.23 -4.34 6.35
N ALA A 82 -11.68 -3.09 6.22
CA ALA A 82 -11.10 -1.97 6.96
C ALA A 82 -11.19 -2.20 8.49
N ARG A 83 -10.14 -1.77 9.18
CA ARG A 83 -9.97 -1.81 10.65
C ARG A 83 -9.58 -0.43 11.15
N ASP A 84 -9.62 -0.23 12.47
CA ASP A 84 -9.34 1.05 13.14
C ASP A 84 -8.07 1.75 12.61
N ALA A 85 -6.99 1.00 12.40
CA ALA A 85 -5.74 1.55 11.86
C ALA A 85 -5.91 2.18 10.45
N HIS A 86 -6.72 1.58 9.57
CA HIS A 86 -6.99 2.13 8.24
C HIS A 86 -7.81 3.41 8.33
N TYR A 87 -8.80 3.43 9.22
CA TYR A 87 -9.60 4.64 9.45
C TYR A 87 -8.78 5.76 10.09
N GLY A 88 -7.85 5.43 10.98
CA GLY A 88 -6.87 6.38 11.52
C GLY A 88 -6.11 7.09 10.41
N CYS A 89 -5.50 6.33 9.49
CA CYS A 89 -4.81 6.93 8.34
C CYS A 89 -5.73 7.78 7.45
N MET A 90 -7.00 7.41 7.30
CA MET A 90 -7.95 8.22 6.53
C MET A 90 -8.33 9.51 7.24
N VAL A 91 -8.43 9.52 8.57
CA VAL A 91 -8.64 10.75 9.34
C VAL A 91 -7.43 11.66 9.19
N ASP A 92 -6.22 11.11 9.38
CA ASP A 92 -4.96 11.84 9.25
C ASP A 92 -4.73 12.37 7.81
N LEU A 93 -5.37 11.77 6.80
CA LEU A 93 -5.31 12.24 5.42
C LEU A 93 -6.06 13.56 5.19
N PHE A 94 -7.04 13.89 6.03
CA PHE A 94 -7.88 15.08 5.91
C PHE A 94 -7.51 16.20 6.88
N CYS A 95 -6.58 15.94 7.80
CA CYS A 95 -6.05 16.91 8.77
C CYS A 95 -4.85 17.66 8.17
#